data_AF-A0A0F9I2Q4-F1
#
_entry.id   AF-A0A0F9I2Q4-F1
#
_cell.length_a   1.000
_cell.length_b   1.000
_cell.length_c   1.000
_cell.angle_alpha   90.00
_cell.angle_beta   90.00
_cell.angle_gamma   90.00
#
_symmetry.space_group_name_H-M   'P 1'
#
loop_
_entity.id
_entity.type
_entity.pdbx_description
1 polymer ?
#
loop_
_entity_poly.entity_id
_entity_poly.type
_entity_poly.pdbx_seq_one_letter_code
_entity_poly.pdbx_strand_id
1 'polypeptide(L)'
;VQANAAQFPQRISGSDTVVIKAGDNPVGHVVGVFDTNNCDSTHTRDCWTASLPSGTSENPTRIVGDGWDAGCSSKPELYGVFGTDYIIRSDGADYIDIQCLEITDHASCIDHGGHATAQCDDSYGAAVPFAWAGVRLFNTTGSSMTNVNVHGIANNGILISDLYGFTATDVTSSGNGLSGISTDLEGDDDSTGTISFTNLTIEWNGCIETYPGLLPAECSPIYGDGFGAGRTNSGNWVFTNATFRYNTSDGLDVIYFLDPATVTIEGGLFEGNSGNQIKTGGATQIIRNAVVVGNCNYFNTGEPGNQYIAAAEWAGGDFCRAAGDAIVPVMSRVEDSGGHDVYMANVSISNVGNYGVWFGESSGTCDNSETAILRNIIIRSDGVGTSTIGTNCGDLGTDWDLDYFVVYDSSENCTSLGISTCFDGDPLFSTFDLANGVFDFLIQSGSPARDTGLAAGQAVGTTTVPSDDYRGLTRDADVDIGAYEYGASSPTPQAAFSGIGGSGWTVQ
;
A
#
# COMPACT_ATOMS: atom_id res chain seq x y z
N VAL A 1 26.60 4.89 17.37
CA VAL A 1 26.48 4.58 15.94
C VAL A 1 27.43 5.46 15.20
N GLN A 2 28.32 4.87 14.44
CA GLN A 2 29.39 5.63 13.80
C GLN A 2 28.84 6.35 12.55
N ALA A 3 28.52 7.63 12.73
CA ALA A 3 29.00 8.63 11.79
C ALA A 3 30.54 8.57 11.76
N ASN A 4 31.15 9.14 10.74
CA ASN A 4 32.54 9.58 10.85
C ASN A 4 32.78 10.16 12.26
N ALA A 5 33.80 9.64 12.93
CA ALA A 5 33.98 9.76 14.36
C ALA A 5 34.08 11.22 14.85
N ALA A 6 32.95 11.80 15.24
CA ALA A 6 32.74 12.68 16.40
C ALA A 6 31.43 13.45 16.22
N GLN A 7 30.35 13.11 16.93
CA GLN A 7 29.24 14.08 17.04
C GLN A 7 28.32 13.94 18.25
N PHE A 8 27.74 12.79 18.57
CA PHE A 8 27.17 12.54 19.90
C PHE A 8 27.40 11.08 20.28
N PRO A 9 27.86 10.77 21.51
CA PRO A 9 27.93 9.38 21.94
C PRO A 9 26.51 8.82 21.91
N GLN A 10 26.32 7.72 21.20
CA GLN A 10 25.06 6.99 21.23
C GLN A 10 24.75 6.63 22.69
N ARG A 11 23.62 7.12 23.18
CA ARG A 11 23.21 6.95 24.58
C ARG A 11 22.35 5.71 24.81
N ILE A 12 21.85 5.13 23.73
CA ILE A 12 21.06 3.90 23.73
C ILE A 12 21.98 2.71 23.45
N SER A 13 21.77 1.63 24.18
CA SER A 13 22.35 0.32 23.98
C SER A 13 21.30 -0.65 23.43
N GLY A 14 21.76 -1.79 22.93
CA GLY A 14 20.86 -2.87 22.54
C GLY A 14 19.92 -3.25 23.69
N SER A 15 18.66 -3.56 23.37
CA SER A 15 17.60 -3.89 24.33
C SER A 15 17.08 -2.71 25.19
N ASP A 16 17.58 -1.49 24.99
CA ASP A 16 17.03 -0.32 25.66
C ASP A 16 15.63 0.03 25.14
N THR A 17 14.85 0.75 25.95
CA THR A 17 13.56 1.32 25.56
C THR A 17 13.60 2.84 25.69
N VAL A 18 13.39 3.53 24.58
CA VAL A 18 13.24 4.99 24.52
C VAL A 18 11.76 5.32 24.47
N VAL A 19 11.26 6.01 25.49
CA VAL A 19 9.87 6.47 25.54
C VAL A 19 9.78 7.94 25.13
N ILE A 20 9.12 8.20 24.00
CA ILE A 20 8.83 9.54 23.50
C ILE A 20 7.61 10.07 24.25
N LYS A 21 7.74 11.26 24.84
CA LYS A 21 6.64 11.93 25.56
C LYS A 21 5.93 12.89 24.62
N ALA A 22 4.66 13.16 24.91
CA ALA A 22 3.95 14.24 24.23
C ALA A 22 4.69 15.58 24.37
N GLY A 23 4.77 16.35 23.28
CA GLY A 23 5.46 17.63 23.21
C GLY A 23 6.23 17.78 21.90
N ASP A 24 7.06 18.82 21.83
CA ASP A 24 7.89 19.13 20.67
C ASP A 24 9.13 18.22 20.65
N ASN A 25 9.15 17.23 19.76
CA ASN A 25 10.29 16.33 19.58
C ASN A 25 10.91 16.45 18.17
N PRO A 26 11.61 17.56 17.86
CA PRO A 26 12.29 17.72 16.58
C PRO A 26 13.47 16.76 16.43
N VAL A 27 13.62 16.21 15.24
CA VAL A 27 14.77 15.43 14.79
C VAL A 27 15.43 16.14 13.63
N GLY A 28 16.72 16.43 13.76
CA GLY A 28 17.45 17.15 12.72
C GLY A 28 18.41 18.18 13.29
N HIS A 29 18.79 19.15 12.45
CA HIS A 29 19.55 20.30 12.88
C HIS A 29 18.68 21.18 13.80
N VAL A 30 19.08 21.43 15.03
CA VAL A 30 18.35 22.35 15.93
C VAL A 30 19.33 23.37 16.48
N VAL A 31 19.18 24.62 16.03
CA VAL A 31 20.10 25.71 16.35
C VAL A 31 20.28 25.85 17.87
N GLY A 32 21.53 25.83 18.32
CA GLY A 32 21.93 25.90 19.72
C GLY A 32 21.75 24.60 20.52
N VAL A 33 21.25 23.53 19.91
CA VAL A 33 21.02 22.23 20.55
C VAL A 33 21.85 21.13 19.87
N PHE A 34 21.79 21.02 18.54
CA PHE A 34 22.44 19.96 17.76
C PHE A 34 23.53 20.47 16.79
N ASP A 35 24.06 21.68 16.98
CA ASP A 35 25.00 22.36 16.07
C ASP A 35 26.49 21.97 16.28
N THR A 36 26.85 20.72 16.00
CA THR A 36 28.24 20.24 16.17
C THR A 36 28.79 19.59 14.89
N ASN A 37 30.12 19.52 14.75
CA ASN A 37 30.90 19.12 13.55
C ASN A 37 30.24 18.11 12.57
N ASN A 38 29.67 18.58 11.44
CA ASN A 38 28.90 17.86 10.37
C ASN A 38 27.36 17.93 10.52
N CYS A 39 26.85 18.64 11.52
CA CYS A 39 25.45 18.95 11.71
C CYS A 39 25.39 20.46 11.90
N ASP A 40 25.82 21.17 10.86
CA ASP A 40 25.93 22.62 10.81
C ASP A 40 25.10 23.17 9.65
N SER A 41 25.14 24.48 9.50
CA SER A 41 24.38 25.20 8.49
C SER A 41 24.66 24.83 7.03
N THR A 42 25.68 24.00 6.77
CA THR A 42 26.06 23.55 5.43
C THR A 42 25.82 22.05 5.21
N HIS A 43 25.43 21.31 6.26
CA HIS A 43 25.22 19.86 6.24
C HIS A 43 23.98 19.49 7.10
N THR A 44 22.87 20.22 6.97
CA THR A 44 21.68 19.96 7.79
C THR A 44 21.00 18.64 7.48
N ARG A 45 21.12 18.16 6.24
CA ARG A 45 20.65 16.81 5.83
C ARG A 45 21.34 15.68 6.61
N ASP A 46 22.62 15.87 6.92
CA ASP A 46 23.44 14.92 7.69
C ASP A 46 23.14 14.94 9.21
N CYS A 47 22.19 15.75 9.66
CA CYS A 47 21.67 15.74 11.02
C CYS A 47 20.51 14.77 11.17
N TRP A 48 20.73 13.55 11.63
CA TRP A 48 19.66 12.54 11.79
C TRP A 48 19.96 11.63 12.97
N THR A 49 18.98 10.82 13.36
CA THR A 49 19.17 9.87 14.46
C THR A 49 20.24 8.83 14.11
N ALA A 50 21.00 8.47 15.14
CA ALA A 50 21.98 7.41 15.04
C ALA A 50 21.23 6.06 14.90
N SER A 51 21.65 5.18 13.98
CA SER A 51 21.09 3.81 13.80
C SER A 51 20.80 3.10 15.12
N LEU A 52 19.57 2.63 15.32
CA LEU A 52 19.22 1.90 16.54
C LEU A 52 20.13 0.66 16.71
N PRO A 53 20.62 0.37 17.93
CA PRO A 53 21.45 -0.80 18.19
C PRO A 53 20.60 -2.08 18.26
N SER A 54 21.14 -3.23 17.88
CA SER A 54 20.39 -4.50 17.90
C SER A 54 19.89 -4.86 19.29
N GLY A 55 18.65 -5.31 19.37
CA GLY A 55 18.09 -5.99 20.53
C GLY A 55 18.30 -7.49 20.48
N THR A 56 17.39 -8.21 21.11
CA THR A 56 17.23 -9.67 21.04
C THR A 56 15.74 -10.00 20.86
N SER A 57 15.41 -11.22 20.45
CA SER A 57 14.02 -11.67 20.34
C SER A 57 13.23 -11.52 21.64
N GLU A 58 13.87 -11.70 22.80
CA GLU A 58 13.21 -11.54 24.11
C GLU A 58 13.22 -10.09 24.60
N ASN A 59 14.22 -9.30 24.21
CA ASN A 59 14.39 -7.91 24.60
C ASN A 59 14.79 -7.07 23.38
N PRO A 60 13.83 -6.71 22.51
CA PRO A 60 14.11 -5.83 21.38
C PRO A 60 14.55 -4.44 21.85
N THR A 61 15.28 -3.73 20.99
CA THR A 61 15.53 -2.30 21.20
C THR A 61 14.30 -1.53 20.76
N ARG A 62 13.75 -0.71 21.65
CA ARG A 62 12.44 -0.08 21.46
C ARG A 62 12.54 1.43 21.33
N ILE A 63 11.81 1.98 20.37
CA ILE A 63 11.46 3.40 20.32
C ILE A 63 9.93 3.51 20.30
N VAL A 64 9.37 4.06 21.37
CA VAL A 64 7.94 3.93 21.64
C VAL A 64 7.33 5.22 22.15
N GLY A 65 6.09 5.49 21.78
CA GLY A 65 5.32 6.57 22.38
C GLY A 65 4.85 6.28 23.80
N ASP A 66 4.73 7.30 24.63
CA ASP A 66 4.11 7.19 25.95
C ASP A 66 2.70 6.58 25.86
N GLY A 67 2.45 5.52 26.63
CA GLY A 67 1.20 4.77 26.59
C GLY A 67 1.14 3.64 25.55
N TRP A 68 2.25 3.30 24.89
CA TRP A 68 2.36 2.13 24.01
C TRP A 68 1.90 0.84 24.70
N ASP A 69 2.27 0.64 25.97
CA ASP A 69 1.93 -0.50 26.81
C ASP A 69 0.52 -0.43 27.42
N ALA A 70 -0.20 0.67 27.18
CA ALA A 70 -1.57 0.92 27.65
C ALA A 70 -2.58 0.99 26.49
N GLY A 71 -2.21 0.49 25.30
CA GLY A 71 -3.10 0.42 24.13
C GLY A 71 -3.02 1.63 23.19
N CYS A 72 -2.00 2.49 23.34
CA CYS A 72 -1.71 3.59 22.42
C CYS A 72 -2.89 4.55 22.14
N SER A 73 -3.49 5.09 23.20
CA SER A 73 -4.62 6.03 23.04
C SER A 73 -4.23 7.40 22.45
N SER A 74 -2.94 7.73 22.46
CA SER A 74 -2.37 8.95 21.87
C SER A 74 -0.98 8.62 21.36
N LYS A 75 -0.64 9.07 20.16
CA LYS A 75 0.69 8.90 19.58
C LYS A 75 1.50 10.19 19.78
N PRO A 76 2.60 10.18 20.56
CA PRO A 76 3.52 11.31 20.59
C PRO A 76 4.20 11.51 19.24
N GLU A 77 4.37 12.76 18.87
CA GLU A 77 4.95 13.16 17.60
C GLU A 77 6.48 13.22 17.66
N LEU A 78 7.13 12.72 16.62
CA LEU A 78 8.51 13.03 16.21
C LEU A 78 8.43 13.75 14.87
N TYR A 79 9.12 14.87 14.70
CA TYR A 79 9.10 15.59 13.42
C TYR A 79 10.47 15.99 12.92
N GLY A 80 10.68 15.86 11.62
CA GLY A 80 11.94 16.22 10.97
C GLY A 80 12.09 17.72 10.74
N VAL A 81 13.32 18.22 10.81
CA VAL A 81 13.63 19.64 10.58
C VAL A 81 14.88 19.83 9.74
N PHE A 82 14.92 20.93 8.97
CA PHE A 82 16.05 21.37 8.15
C PHE A 82 16.55 20.31 7.14
N GLY A 83 15.62 19.52 6.59
CA GLY A 83 15.92 18.54 5.56
C GLY A 83 16.66 17.31 6.07
N THR A 84 16.49 16.94 7.34
CA THR A 84 17.05 15.71 7.90
C THR A 84 16.75 14.52 6.99
N ASP A 85 17.74 13.67 6.71
CA ASP A 85 17.49 12.53 5.83
C ASP A 85 16.48 11.53 6.45
N TYR A 86 16.53 11.33 7.77
CA TYR A 86 15.70 10.33 8.44
C TYR A 86 15.31 10.75 9.86
N ILE A 87 14.03 10.59 10.20
CA ILE A 87 13.56 10.80 11.59
C ILE A 87 13.93 9.59 12.45
N ILE A 88 13.58 8.38 12.01
CA ILE A 88 14.02 7.12 12.62
C ILE A 88 14.85 6.33 11.62
N ARG A 89 16.03 5.88 12.05
CA ARG A 89 16.94 5.05 11.24
C ARG A 89 17.37 3.80 12.01
N SER A 90 17.35 2.66 11.34
CA SER A 90 18.09 1.47 11.73
C SER A 90 18.62 0.71 10.52
N ASP A 91 19.93 0.77 10.30
CA ASP A 91 20.64 -0.01 9.29
C ASP A 91 21.49 -1.09 9.98
N GLY A 92 21.32 -2.35 9.56
CA GLY A 92 22.13 -3.49 9.99
C GLY A 92 21.91 -3.92 11.45
N ALA A 93 20.77 -3.58 12.04
CA ALA A 93 20.45 -3.93 13.42
C ALA A 93 19.17 -4.76 13.52
N ASP A 94 19.16 -5.72 14.44
CA ASP A 94 18.10 -6.71 14.58
C ASP A 94 17.21 -6.41 15.78
N TYR A 95 15.99 -6.96 15.75
CA TYR A 95 15.02 -6.89 16.85
C TYR A 95 14.76 -5.44 17.28
N ILE A 96 14.39 -4.62 16.31
CA ILE A 96 13.98 -3.23 16.48
C ILE A 96 12.46 -3.18 16.55
N ASP A 97 11.94 -2.41 17.51
CA ASP A 97 10.52 -2.34 17.80
C ASP A 97 10.08 -0.87 17.89
N ILE A 98 9.30 -0.42 16.91
CA ILE A 98 8.79 0.95 16.79
C ILE A 98 7.29 0.93 17.10
N GLN A 99 6.84 1.65 18.13
CA GLN A 99 5.42 1.63 18.49
C GLN A 99 4.83 2.97 18.89
N CYS A 100 3.55 3.17 18.59
CA CYS A 100 2.75 4.26 19.13
C CYS A 100 3.31 5.66 18.84
N LEU A 101 3.72 5.91 17.60
CA LEU A 101 4.35 7.19 17.21
C LEU A 101 3.61 7.83 16.04
N GLU A 102 3.57 9.15 16.05
CA GLU A 102 3.24 10.01 14.92
C GLU A 102 4.55 10.59 14.38
N ILE A 103 4.78 10.49 13.09
CA ILE A 103 6.05 10.82 12.44
C ILE A 103 5.73 11.72 11.24
N THR A 104 6.23 12.95 11.25
CA THR A 104 5.95 13.96 10.21
C THR A 104 7.14 14.91 10.04
N ASP A 105 7.02 15.97 9.25
CA ASP A 105 8.08 16.98 9.12
C ASP A 105 7.57 18.43 9.13
N HIS A 106 6.26 18.62 9.32
CA HIS A 106 5.58 19.92 9.35
C HIS A 106 5.76 20.76 8.07
N ALA A 107 6.23 20.16 6.98
CA ALA A 107 6.42 20.81 5.70
C ALA A 107 5.10 20.88 4.92
N SER A 108 5.09 21.75 3.91
CA SER A 108 4.11 21.67 2.82
C SER A 108 4.86 21.77 1.49
N CYS A 109 5.80 20.85 1.31
CA CYS A 109 6.70 20.79 0.16
C CYS A 109 7.12 19.35 -0.18
N ILE A 110 7.70 19.15 -1.36
CA ILE A 110 8.20 17.86 -1.88
C ILE A 110 9.68 18.00 -2.25
N ASP A 111 10.52 17.03 -1.84
CA ASP A 111 11.94 16.94 -2.20
C ASP A 111 12.13 16.16 -3.52
N HIS A 112 11.45 16.60 -4.58
CA HIS A 112 11.59 16.03 -5.93
C HIS A 112 11.27 17.09 -7.01
N GLY A 113 12.06 17.10 -8.09
CA GLY A 113 11.87 18.03 -9.20
C GLY A 113 10.55 17.77 -9.95
N GLY A 114 9.80 18.83 -10.24
CA GLY A 114 8.53 18.71 -11.00
C GLY A 114 7.39 19.54 -10.42
N HIS A 115 7.51 19.95 -9.15
CA HIS A 115 6.57 20.87 -8.51
C HIS A 115 7.10 22.31 -8.62
N ALA A 116 6.48 23.13 -9.45
CA ALA A 116 6.95 24.51 -9.65
C ALA A 116 6.74 25.42 -8.42
N THR A 117 5.85 25.03 -7.50
CA THR A 117 5.41 25.84 -6.35
C THR A 117 5.64 25.19 -4.99
N ALA A 118 5.61 23.86 -4.90
CA ALA A 118 5.85 23.09 -3.66
C ALA A 118 7.22 22.42 -3.57
N GLN A 119 8.24 22.84 -4.34
CA GLN A 119 9.59 22.30 -4.15
C GLN A 119 10.13 22.66 -2.75
N CYS A 120 10.64 21.68 -2.00
CA CYS A 120 11.34 21.99 -0.74
C CYS A 120 12.57 22.86 -0.99
N ASP A 121 12.69 23.94 -0.23
CA ASP A 121 13.88 24.78 -0.20
C ASP A 121 14.87 24.22 0.82
N ASP A 122 15.92 23.58 0.32
CA ASP A 122 16.99 23.00 1.14
C ASP A 122 18.09 24.00 1.52
N SER A 123 17.92 25.29 1.19
CA SER A 123 18.83 26.31 1.62
C SER A 123 18.66 26.62 3.11
N TYR A 124 19.76 26.61 3.85
CA TYR A 124 19.76 26.85 5.29
C TYR A 124 19.04 28.15 5.72
N GLY A 125 19.03 29.17 4.85
CA GLY A 125 18.38 30.46 5.11
C GLY A 125 16.85 30.44 5.01
N ALA A 126 16.25 29.40 4.42
CA ALA A 126 14.82 29.30 4.17
C ALA A 126 14.02 28.66 5.31
N ALA A 127 14.69 28.02 6.29
CA ALA A 127 14.12 27.51 7.55
C ALA A 127 12.80 26.73 7.40
N VAL A 128 12.61 25.99 6.30
CA VAL A 128 11.44 25.14 6.13
C VAL A 128 11.72 23.82 6.87
N PRO A 129 10.89 23.42 7.84
CA PRO A 129 10.99 22.08 8.40
C PRO A 129 10.58 21.11 7.30
N PHE A 130 11.44 20.13 7.01
CA PHE A 130 11.12 18.97 6.18
C PHE A 130 12.07 17.82 6.52
N ALA A 131 11.69 16.61 6.16
CA ALA A 131 12.50 15.40 6.22
C ALA A 131 12.49 14.70 4.86
N TRP A 132 13.59 14.04 4.52
CA TRP A 132 13.58 13.19 3.33
C TRP A 132 12.74 11.93 3.59
N ALA A 133 13.01 11.19 4.68
CA ALA A 133 12.22 10.04 5.03
C ALA A 133 11.79 10.01 6.51
N GLY A 134 10.60 9.46 6.77
CA GLY A 134 10.09 9.27 8.13
C GLY A 134 10.86 8.15 8.83
N VAL A 135 10.80 6.95 8.27
CA VAL A 135 11.43 5.75 8.84
C VAL A 135 12.32 5.08 7.81
N ARG A 136 13.54 4.70 8.21
CA ARG A 136 14.40 3.77 7.46
C ARG A 136 14.75 2.56 8.31
N LEU A 137 14.40 1.37 7.82
CA LEU A 137 14.83 0.09 8.37
C LEU A 137 15.48 -0.74 7.25
N PHE A 138 16.75 -1.08 7.39
CA PHE A 138 17.49 -1.81 6.38
C PHE A 138 18.30 -2.94 7.01
N ASN A 139 18.28 -4.12 6.39
CA ASN A 139 19.07 -5.29 6.81
C ASN A 139 18.81 -5.62 8.28
N THR A 140 17.60 -6.11 8.56
CA THR A 140 17.09 -6.29 9.92
C THR A 140 16.33 -7.59 10.10
N THR A 141 16.62 -8.29 11.21
CA THR A 141 15.96 -9.55 11.59
C THR A 141 14.98 -9.33 12.72
N GLY A 142 13.76 -9.86 12.58
CA GLY A 142 12.78 -9.92 13.67
C GLY A 142 12.31 -8.56 14.18
N SER A 143 12.33 -7.54 13.32
CA SER A 143 11.90 -6.18 13.67
C SER A 143 10.41 -5.95 13.40
N SER A 144 9.82 -4.95 14.05
CA SER A 144 8.38 -4.70 13.97
C SER A 144 8.00 -3.23 14.11
N MET A 145 6.82 -2.89 13.56
CA MET A 145 6.15 -1.60 13.71
C MET A 145 4.70 -1.80 14.15
N THR A 146 4.25 -1.11 15.20
CA THR A 146 2.88 -1.25 15.71
C THR A 146 2.25 0.09 16.09
N ASN A 147 1.04 0.39 15.61
CA ASN A 147 0.35 1.66 15.89
C ASN A 147 1.20 2.90 15.49
N VAL A 148 1.74 2.92 14.28
CA VAL A 148 2.60 4.01 13.79
C VAL A 148 1.88 4.78 12.69
N ASN A 149 1.90 6.12 12.76
CA ASN A 149 1.41 7.00 11.70
C ASN A 149 2.60 7.79 11.13
N VAL A 150 2.89 7.61 9.84
CA VAL A 150 3.92 8.38 9.12
C VAL A 150 3.22 9.23 8.07
N HIS A 151 3.37 10.55 8.12
CA HIS A 151 2.65 11.40 7.18
C HIS A 151 3.33 12.74 6.90
N GLY A 152 2.97 13.33 5.77
CA GLY A 152 3.42 14.67 5.39
C GLY A 152 4.93 14.75 5.11
N ILE A 153 5.63 13.63 4.91
CA ILE A 153 7.07 13.64 4.68
C ILE A 153 7.37 14.14 3.27
N ALA A 154 8.32 15.05 3.11
CA ALA A 154 8.63 15.66 1.82
C ALA A 154 9.11 14.68 0.73
N ASN A 155 9.63 13.50 1.07
CA ASN A 155 9.98 12.46 0.11
C ASN A 155 9.24 11.14 0.42
N ASN A 156 9.89 10.14 1.02
CA ASN A 156 9.26 8.84 1.26
C ASN A 156 8.77 8.72 2.71
N GLY A 157 7.59 8.14 2.93
CA GLY A 157 7.13 7.88 4.30
C GLY A 157 8.04 6.87 5.01
N ILE A 158 8.06 5.64 4.50
CA ILE A 158 8.79 4.52 5.09
C ILE A 158 9.68 3.87 4.03
N LEU A 159 10.92 3.61 4.41
CA LEU A 159 11.90 2.91 3.59
C LEU A 159 12.32 1.63 4.29
N ILE A 160 11.98 0.48 3.72
CA ILE A 160 12.22 -0.83 4.32
C ILE A 160 12.77 -1.83 3.31
N SER A 161 13.95 -2.40 3.57
CA SER A 161 14.52 -3.45 2.70
C SER A 161 15.41 -4.41 3.49
N ASP A 162 15.77 -5.56 2.89
CA ASP A 162 16.52 -6.66 3.49
C ASP A 162 15.92 -7.08 4.84
N LEU A 163 14.65 -7.48 4.80
CA LEU A 163 13.86 -7.84 5.97
C LEU A 163 13.92 -9.36 6.20
N TYR A 164 14.37 -9.76 7.39
CA TYR A 164 14.47 -11.17 7.79
C TYR A 164 13.44 -11.51 8.88
N GLY A 165 12.20 -11.68 8.47
CA GLY A 165 11.05 -11.78 9.37
C GLY A 165 10.67 -10.42 9.96
N PHE A 166 9.62 -9.79 9.42
CA PHE A 166 9.20 -8.45 9.79
C PHE A 166 7.68 -8.37 9.94
N THR A 167 7.21 -7.59 10.92
CA THR A 167 5.77 -7.42 11.15
C THR A 167 5.39 -5.95 11.32
N ALA A 168 4.44 -5.47 10.53
CA ALA A 168 3.79 -4.18 10.71
C ALA A 168 2.29 -4.39 11.05
N THR A 169 1.79 -3.74 12.08
CA THR A 169 0.38 -3.82 12.51
C THR A 169 -0.18 -2.45 12.85
N ASP A 170 -1.34 -2.10 12.31
CA ASP A 170 -1.98 -0.80 12.52
C ASP A 170 -1.02 0.36 12.15
N VAL A 171 -0.50 0.31 10.92
CA VAL A 171 0.45 1.31 10.39
C VAL A 171 -0.23 2.13 9.31
N THR A 172 -0.03 3.45 9.36
CA THR A 172 -0.47 4.39 8.32
C THR A 172 0.74 5.07 7.69
N SER A 173 0.78 5.16 6.37
CA SER A 173 1.71 6.03 5.63
C SER A 173 0.95 6.91 4.65
N SER A 174 0.93 8.23 4.87
CA SER A 174 0.00 9.10 4.14
C SER A 174 0.52 10.48 3.77
N GLY A 175 0.15 10.98 2.58
CA GLY A 175 0.47 12.36 2.18
C GLY A 175 1.97 12.63 2.08
N ASN A 176 2.76 11.61 1.76
CA ASN A 176 4.20 11.78 1.53
C ASN A 176 4.45 12.23 0.10
N GLY A 177 5.48 13.03 -0.13
CA GLY A 177 5.75 13.66 -1.42
C GLY A 177 6.03 12.68 -2.55
N LEU A 178 6.63 11.53 -2.25
CA LEU A 178 6.83 10.40 -3.16
C LEU A 178 6.09 9.16 -2.64
N SER A 179 6.77 8.03 -2.40
CA SER A 179 6.12 6.78 -2.05
C SER A 179 5.71 6.72 -0.58
N GLY A 180 4.61 6.03 -0.29
CA GLY A 180 4.19 5.77 1.09
C GLY A 180 5.14 4.80 1.78
N ILE A 181 5.40 3.67 1.15
CA ILE A 181 6.44 2.71 1.50
C ILE A 181 7.26 2.40 0.27
N SER A 182 8.59 2.39 0.39
CA SER A 182 9.48 1.88 -0.65
C SER A 182 10.42 0.81 -0.10
N THR A 183 10.63 -0.24 -0.89
CA THR A 183 11.70 -1.22 -0.65
C THR A 183 12.94 -1.00 -1.51
N ASP A 184 12.87 -0.10 -2.50
CA ASP A 184 13.99 0.17 -3.41
C ASP A 184 15.06 1.04 -2.72
N LEU A 185 15.88 0.42 -1.88
CA LEU A 185 16.92 1.10 -1.12
C LEU A 185 18.32 0.89 -1.72
N GLU A 186 18.73 -0.37 -1.92
CA GLU A 186 20.11 -0.71 -2.33
C GLU A 186 20.18 -1.94 -3.25
N GLY A 187 19.82 -1.79 -4.53
CA GLY A 187 20.05 -2.83 -5.52
C GLY A 187 19.02 -3.96 -5.47
N ASP A 188 19.48 -5.21 -5.57
CA ASP A 188 18.59 -6.37 -5.42
C ASP A 188 18.45 -6.68 -3.92
N ASP A 189 17.22 -6.57 -3.40
CA ASP A 189 16.85 -6.78 -2.00
C ASP A 189 16.67 -8.29 -1.71
N ASP A 190 17.24 -8.80 -0.63
CA ASP A 190 17.17 -10.21 -0.20
C ASP A 190 16.40 -10.33 1.12
N SER A 191 15.08 -10.16 1.06
CA SER A 191 14.20 -10.28 2.24
C SER A 191 13.75 -11.72 2.43
N THR A 192 13.99 -12.35 3.58
CA THR A 192 13.59 -13.75 3.83
C THR A 192 12.65 -13.92 5.02
N GLY A 193 12.04 -15.10 5.13
CA GLY A 193 11.03 -15.38 6.15
C GLY A 193 9.66 -14.80 5.77
N THR A 194 8.81 -14.54 6.76
CA THR A 194 7.50 -13.91 6.55
C THR A 194 7.58 -12.42 6.85
N ILE A 195 7.16 -11.61 5.89
CA ILE A 195 7.03 -10.17 6.00
C ILE A 195 5.54 -9.86 5.98
N SER A 196 4.98 -9.44 7.11
CA SER A 196 3.53 -9.29 7.25
C SER A 196 3.10 -7.88 7.59
N PHE A 197 2.09 -7.39 6.89
CA PHE A 197 1.40 -6.13 7.13
C PHE A 197 -0.06 -6.44 7.49
N THR A 198 -0.52 -6.02 8.66
CA THR A 198 -1.91 -6.19 9.11
C THR A 198 -2.50 -4.82 9.42
N ASN A 199 -3.70 -4.53 8.88
CA ASN A 199 -4.33 -3.20 9.02
C ASN A 199 -3.40 -2.07 8.57
N LEU A 200 -2.78 -2.24 7.41
CA LEU A 200 -1.94 -1.23 6.78
C LEU A 200 -2.84 -0.22 6.04
N THR A 201 -2.61 1.08 6.22
CA THR A 201 -3.27 2.13 5.43
C THR A 201 -2.22 2.96 4.71
N ILE A 202 -2.35 3.05 3.39
CA ILE A 202 -1.46 3.80 2.52
C ILE A 202 -2.30 4.73 1.65
N GLU A 203 -2.13 6.04 1.83
CA GLU A 203 -3.02 6.99 1.16
C GLU A 203 -2.39 8.32 0.78
N TRP A 204 -2.87 8.94 -0.30
CA TRP A 204 -2.46 10.31 -0.69
C TRP A 204 -0.97 10.49 -0.97
N ASN A 205 -0.21 9.41 -1.19
CA ASN A 205 1.21 9.51 -1.51
C ASN A 205 1.40 10.04 -2.93
N GLY A 206 2.40 10.91 -3.11
CA GLY A 206 2.57 11.77 -4.28
C GLY A 206 1.87 13.13 -4.20
N CYS A 207 1.22 13.44 -3.07
CA CYS A 207 0.66 14.76 -2.75
C CYS A 207 1.39 15.36 -1.55
N ILE A 208 1.51 16.70 -1.50
CA ILE A 208 1.91 17.35 -0.24
C ILE A 208 0.78 17.23 0.78
N GLU A 209 1.15 17.14 2.04
CA GLU A 209 0.26 17.48 3.13
C GLU A 209 0.36 18.98 3.44
N THR A 210 -0.76 19.68 3.49
CA THR A 210 -0.79 21.04 4.04
C THR A 210 -0.55 20.97 5.53
N TYR A 211 0.32 21.80 6.08
CA TYR A 211 0.58 21.83 7.51
C TYR A 211 0.26 23.21 8.12
N PRO A 212 -0.45 23.28 9.25
CA PRO A 212 -1.03 22.19 10.06
C PRO A 212 -2.42 21.71 9.58
N GLY A 213 -2.77 21.95 8.32
CA GLY A 213 -4.11 21.66 7.79
C GLY A 213 -4.44 20.17 7.69
N LEU A 214 -3.41 19.33 7.53
CA LEU A 214 -3.48 17.90 7.29
C LEU A 214 -4.40 17.57 6.10
N LEU A 215 -4.26 18.30 5.00
CA LEU A 215 -5.01 18.05 3.76
C LEU A 215 -4.05 17.79 2.61
N PRO A 216 -4.34 16.83 1.72
CA PRO A 216 -3.56 16.67 0.50
C PRO A 216 -3.62 17.96 -0.34
N ALA A 217 -2.56 18.30 -1.04
CA ALA A 217 -2.48 19.39 -2.02
C ALA A 217 -1.34 19.13 -3.02
N GLU A 218 -1.24 19.97 -4.06
CA GLU A 218 -0.18 20.01 -5.09
C GLU A 218 0.34 18.62 -5.52
N CYS A 219 -0.57 17.73 -5.92
CA CYS A 219 -0.28 16.33 -6.26
C CYS A 219 0.47 16.20 -7.59
N SER A 220 1.46 15.30 -7.65
CA SER A 220 2.19 14.96 -8.88
C SER A 220 1.87 13.54 -9.35
N PRO A 221 1.63 13.32 -10.65
CA PRO A 221 1.35 12.01 -11.22
C PRO A 221 2.58 11.08 -11.31
N ILE A 222 3.73 11.49 -10.75
CA ILE A 222 5.01 10.81 -10.97
C ILE A 222 5.62 10.41 -9.62
N TYR A 223 5.79 9.09 -9.42
CA TYR A 223 6.47 8.44 -8.29
C TYR A 223 5.73 8.36 -6.93
N GLY A 224 4.44 8.69 -6.89
CA GLY A 224 3.60 8.52 -5.71
C GLY A 224 3.01 7.12 -5.59
N ASP A 225 3.82 6.06 -5.67
CA ASP A 225 3.32 4.70 -5.39
C ASP A 225 2.92 4.62 -3.92
N GLY A 226 1.80 3.95 -3.63
CA GLY A 226 1.44 3.69 -2.24
C GLY A 226 2.52 2.83 -1.58
N PHE A 227 2.74 1.64 -2.12
CA PHE A 227 3.85 0.76 -1.76
C PHE A 227 4.57 0.38 -3.05
N GLY A 228 5.80 0.85 -3.23
CA GLY A 228 6.65 0.52 -4.37
C GLY A 228 7.78 -0.42 -3.96
N ALA A 229 8.02 -1.47 -4.73
CA ALA A 229 9.11 -2.39 -4.49
C ALA A 229 10.29 -2.18 -5.44
N GLY A 230 11.50 -2.30 -4.89
CA GLY A 230 12.69 -2.65 -5.65
C GLY A 230 12.67 -4.13 -6.08
N ARG A 231 13.75 -4.58 -6.72
CA ARG A 231 13.89 -6.01 -7.03
C ARG A 231 14.03 -6.79 -5.74
N THR A 232 13.13 -7.73 -5.49
CA THR A 232 13.18 -8.59 -4.30
C THR A 232 13.10 -10.05 -4.71
N ASN A 233 14.11 -10.85 -4.37
CA ASN A 233 14.23 -12.21 -4.87
C ASN A 233 13.83 -13.30 -3.87
N SER A 234 13.24 -12.94 -2.73
CA SER A 234 12.89 -13.91 -1.69
C SER A 234 11.78 -13.38 -0.75
N GLY A 235 11.34 -14.24 0.17
CA GLY A 235 10.42 -13.87 1.25
C GLY A 235 8.94 -14.18 0.95
N ASN A 236 8.17 -14.34 2.02
CA ASN A 236 6.72 -14.49 1.97
C ASN A 236 6.05 -13.21 2.46
N TRP A 237 5.52 -12.43 1.53
CA TRP A 237 4.92 -11.12 1.77
C TRP A 237 3.41 -11.24 1.92
N VAL A 238 2.90 -10.84 3.09
CA VAL A 238 1.48 -11.03 3.45
C VAL A 238 0.86 -9.70 3.84
N PHE A 239 -0.16 -9.29 3.12
CA PHE A 239 -0.97 -8.11 3.40
C PHE A 239 -2.34 -8.57 3.86
N THR A 240 -2.73 -8.22 5.09
CA THR A 240 -4.03 -8.60 5.67
C THR A 240 -4.80 -7.34 6.04
N ASN A 241 -6.02 -7.23 5.51
CA ASN A 241 -6.92 -6.09 5.74
C ASN A 241 -6.23 -4.75 5.44
N ALA A 242 -5.54 -4.66 4.29
CA ALA A 242 -4.83 -3.45 3.90
C ALA A 242 -5.74 -2.48 3.14
N THR A 243 -5.44 -1.18 3.21
CA THR A 243 -6.11 -0.14 2.45
C THR A 243 -5.09 0.65 1.67
N PHE A 244 -5.26 0.71 0.35
CA PHE A 244 -4.42 1.49 -0.55
C PHE A 244 -5.31 2.43 -1.35
N ARG A 245 -5.23 3.74 -1.08
CA ARG A 245 -6.13 4.67 -1.75
C ARG A 245 -5.55 6.01 -2.11
N TYR A 246 -6.01 6.56 -3.22
CA TYR A 246 -5.70 7.93 -3.63
C TYR A 246 -4.20 8.21 -3.70
N ASN A 247 -3.40 7.22 -4.09
CA ASN A 247 -1.99 7.45 -4.40
C ASN A 247 -1.89 7.92 -5.86
N THR A 248 -0.99 8.85 -6.15
CA THR A 248 -0.90 9.48 -7.48
C THR A 248 -0.27 8.58 -8.54
N SER A 249 0.15 7.38 -8.15
CA SER A 249 0.67 6.32 -8.99
C SER A 249 -0.07 5.01 -8.68
N ASP A 250 0.61 3.87 -8.51
CA ASP A 250 -0.04 2.60 -8.16
C ASP A 250 -0.38 2.53 -6.67
N GLY A 251 -1.37 1.71 -6.31
CA GLY A 251 -1.68 1.41 -4.90
C GLY A 251 -0.61 0.53 -4.27
N LEU A 252 -0.71 -0.78 -4.53
CA LEU A 252 0.34 -1.74 -4.24
C LEU A 252 1.09 -2.08 -5.53
N ASP A 253 2.37 -1.73 -5.62
CA ASP A 253 3.28 -2.12 -6.70
C ASP A 253 4.45 -2.95 -6.14
N VAL A 254 4.27 -4.27 -6.17
CA VAL A 254 5.33 -5.24 -5.87
C VAL A 254 5.68 -6.05 -7.11
N ILE A 255 5.60 -5.41 -8.29
CA ILE A 255 5.81 -6.09 -9.57
C ILE A 255 7.21 -6.69 -9.66
N TYR A 256 8.20 -6.10 -9.00
CA TYR A 256 9.61 -6.46 -9.03
C TYR A 256 9.99 -7.59 -8.08
N PHE A 257 9.02 -8.23 -7.44
CA PHE A 257 9.28 -9.48 -6.74
C PHE A 257 9.55 -10.61 -7.75
N LEU A 258 10.62 -11.36 -7.50
CA LEU A 258 11.18 -12.42 -8.34
C LEU A 258 11.09 -13.77 -7.61
N ASP A 259 11.29 -14.86 -8.32
CA ASP A 259 11.38 -16.20 -7.74
C ASP A 259 12.48 -16.29 -6.66
N PRO A 260 12.23 -16.96 -5.51
CA PRO A 260 10.99 -17.63 -5.09
C PRO A 260 10.09 -16.79 -4.15
N ALA A 261 10.10 -15.46 -4.24
CA ALA A 261 9.23 -14.62 -3.41
C ALA A 261 7.73 -14.93 -3.64
N THR A 262 6.91 -14.78 -2.61
CA THR A 262 5.44 -14.96 -2.71
C THR A 262 4.69 -13.77 -2.16
N VAL A 263 3.53 -13.47 -2.74
CA VAL A 263 2.64 -12.38 -2.31
C VAL A 263 1.27 -12.94 -1.96
N THR A 264 0.76 -12.62 -0.78
CA THR A 264 -0.60 -12.95 -0.35
C THR A 264 -1.33 -11.69 0.10
N ILE A 265 -2.50 -11.44 -0.47
CA ILE A 265 -3.43 -10.38 -0.08
C ILE A 265 -4.68 -11.05 0.49
N GLU A 266 -4.95 -10.79 1.77
CA GLU A 266 -6.10 -11.29 2.53
C GLU A 266 -7.01 -10.13 2.93
N GLY A 267 -8.09 -9.93 2.18
CA GLY A 267 -8.97 -8.80 2.39
C GLY A 267 -8.34 -7.47 1.99
N GLY A 268 -9.07 -6.40 2.25
CA GLY A 268 -8.62 -5.03 2.01
C GLY A 268 -9.36 -4.29 0.90
N LEU A 269 -9.12 -2.99 0.85
CA LEU A 269 -9.72 -2.03 -0.07
C LEU A 269 -8.63 -1.34 -0.88
N PHE A 270 -8.77 -1.39 -2.20
CA PHE A 270 -7.81 -0.78 -3.12
C PHE A 270 -8.60 0.12 -4.07
N GLU A 271 -8.49 1.44 -3.92
CA GLU A 271 -9.36 2.40 -4.63
C GLU A 271 -8.65 3.70 -5.04
N GLY A 272 -9.08 4.31 -6.14
CA GLY A 272 -8.73 5.70 -6.47
C GLY A 272 -7.25 5.98 -6.69
N ASN A 273 -6.40 4.96 -6.81
CA ASN A 273 -5.00 5.12 -7.18
C ASN A 273 -4.94 5.47 -8.68
N SER A 274 -4.10 6.43 -9.09
CA SER A 274 -4.08 6.92 -10.48
C SER A 274 -3.53 5.92 -11.49
N GLY A 275 -2.86 4.85 -11.02
CA GLY A 275 -2.41 3.71 -11.80
C GLY A 275 -3.23 2.45 -11.49
N ASN A 276 -2.54 1.33 -11.33
CA ASN A 276 -3.11 0.05 -10.95
C ASN A 276 -3.40 0.03 -9.44
N GLN A 277 -4.50 -0.61 -9.05
CA GLN A 277 -4.85 -0.70 -7.63
C GLN A 277 -3.99 -1.76 -6.93
N ILE A 278 -3.80 -2.89 -7.60
CA ILE A 278 -2.93 -3.99 -7.19
C ILE A 278 -2.03 -4.38 -8.37
N LYS A 279 -0.73 -4.45 -8.15
CA LYS A 279 0.25 -4.98 -9.08
C LYS A 279 1.24 -5.86 -8.34
N THR A 280 1.34 -7.12 -8.76
CA THR A 280 2.08 -8.15 -8.03
C THR A 280 3.06 -8.91 -8.91
N GLY A 281 4.12 -9.40 -8.29
CA GLY A 281 5.10 -10.32 -8.87
C GLY A 281 5.39 -11.49 -7.92
N GLY A 282 6.44 -12.26 -8.22
CA GLY A 282 6.85 -13.44 -7.47
C GLY A 282 6.17 -14.74 -7.90
N ALA A 283 6.78 -15.86 -7.48
CA ALA A 283 6.45 -17.22 -7.87
C ALA A 283 4.97 -17.59 -7.65
N THR A 284 4.39 -17.13 -6.54
CA THR A 284 2.99 -17.39 -6.20
C THR A 284 2.32 -16.13 -5.67
N GLN A 285 1.19 -15.78 -6.27
CA GLN A 285 0.40 -14.58 -6.00
C GLN A 285 -1.01 -15.01 -5.61
N ILE A 286 -1.41 -14.71 -4.37
CA ILE A 286 -2.74 -15.03 -3.83
C ILE A 286 -3.48 -13.75 -3.51
N ILE A 287 -4.69 -13.56 -4.05
CA ILE A 287 -5.56 -12.41 -3.75
C ILE A 287 -6.94 -12.93 -3.37
N ARG A 288 -7.37 -12.72 -2.13
CA ARG A 288 -8.70 -13.18 -1.70
C ARG A 288 -9.43 -12.22 -0.78
N ASN A 289 -10.76 -12.27 -0.81
CA ASN A 289 -11.65 -11.39 -0.04
C ASN A 289 -11.45 -9.89 -0.28
N ALA A 290 -10.91 -9.47 -1.43
CA ALA A 290 -10.57 -8.06 -1.68
C ALA A 290 -11.68 -7.29 -2.40
N VAL A 291 -11.78 -6.00 -2.09
CA VAL A 291 -12.57 -5.02 -2.86
C VAL A 291 -11.62 -4.14 -3.64
N VAL A 292 -11.78 -4.10 -4.96
CA VAL A 292 -10.91 -3.35 -5.87
C VAL A 292 -11.74 -2.40 -6.71
N VAL A 293 -11.45 -1.11 -6.58
CA VAL A 293 -12.11 -0.02 -7.31
C VAL A 293 -11.08 0.63 -8.22
N GLY A 294 -11.02 0.17 -9.47
CA GLY A 294 -10.16 0.69 -10.54
C GLY A 294 -10.66 2.00 -11.15
N ASN A 295 -11.05 2.98 -10.34
CA ASN A 295 -11.30 4.37 -10.77
C ASN A 295 -9.99 5.14 -10.90
N CYS A 296 -9.12 4.67 -11.80
CA CYS A 296 -7.80 5.25 -12.05
C CYS A 296 -7.82 6.72 -12.54
N ASN A 297 -9.00 7.24 -12.84
CA ASN A 297 -9.24 8.63 -13.19
C ASN A 297 -9.70 9.50 -12.01
N TYR A 298 -9.66 9.00 -10.76
CA TYR A 298 -10.08 9.70 -9.53
C TYR A 298 -9.60 11.17 -9.45
N PHE A 299 -8.34 11.41 -9.79
CA PHE A 299 -7.69 12.73 -9.77
C PHE A 299 -8.24 13.73 -10.81
N ASN A 300 -9.11 13.29 -11.72
CA ASN A 300 -9.64 14.06 -12.85
C ASN A 300 -11.18 14.14 -12.90
N THR A 301 -11.90 13.38 -12.07
CA THR A 301 -13.35 13.16 -12.22
C THR A 301 -14.23 14.11 -11.42
N GLY A 302 -13.67 14.92 -10.51
CA GLY A 302 -14.47 15.70 -9.55
C GLY A 302 -15.10 14.87 -8.42
N GLU A 303 -14.75 13.57 -8.30
CA GLU A 303 -15.10 12.72 -7.16
C GLU A 303 -14.73 13.35 -5.80
N PRO A 304 -15.52 13.11 -4.73
CA PRO A 304 -15.27 13.69 -3.42
C PRO A 304 -13.84 13.46 -2.93
N GLY A 305 -13.20 14.52 -2.44
CA GLY A 305 -11.82 14.50 -1.97
C GLY A 305 -10.79 14.94 -3.01
N ASN A 306 -11.08 14.93 -4.32
CA ASN A 306 -10.14 15.46 -5.31
C ASN A 306 -10.16 17.00 -5.46
N GLN A 307 -11.02 17.69 -4.70
CA GLN A 307 -11.12 19.17 -4.70
C GLN A 307 -9.81 19.89 -4.33
N TYR A 308 -8.84 19.16 -3.79
CA TYR A 308 -7.55 19.69 -3.36
C TYR A 308 -6.50 19.71 -4.47
N ILE A 309 -6.87 19.30 -5.68
CA ILE A 309 -5.95 19.03 -6.77
C ILE A 309 -6.26 20.01 -7.90
N ALA A 310 -5.28 20.84 -8.26
CA ALA A 310 -5.51 21.80 -9.32
C ALA A 310 -5.54 21.06 -10.66
N ALA A 311 -6.64 21.17 -11.40
CA ALA A 311 -6.77 20.59 -12.75
C ALA A 311 -5.61 20.97 -13.72
N ALA A 312 -4.89 22.05 -13.43
CA ALA A 312 -3.71 22.49 -14.17
C ALA A 312 -2.46 21.62 -13.90
N GLU A 313 -2.31 21.03 -12.71
CA GLU A 313 -1.21 20.11 -12.35
C GLU A 313 -1.32 18.79 -13.14
N TRP A 314 -2.54 18.46 -13.55
CA TRP A 314 -2.89 17.27 -14.35
C TRP A 314 -3.20 17.59 -15.82
N ALA A 315 -3.09 18.87 -16.23
CA ALA A 315 -3.39 19.31 -17.60
C ALA A 315 -2.32 18.83 -18.59
N GLY A 316 -2.43 17.57 -19.01
CA GLY A 316 -1.50 16.85 -19.87
C GLY A 316 -1.06 15.48 -19.33
N GLY A 317 -1.57 15.07 -18.15
CA GLY A 317 -1.10 13.90 -17.40
C GLY A 317 -1.62 12.55 -17.89
N ASP A 318 -0.86 11.51 -17.53
CA ASP A 318 -1.13 10.08 -17.75
C ASP A 318 -2.28 9.61 -16.84
N PHE A 319 -3.51 10.07 -17.12
CA PHE A 319 -4.70 9.57 -16.45
C PHE A 319 -4.80 8.06 -16.68
N CYS A 320 -5.04 7.28 -15.63
CA CYS A 320 -4.95 5.83 -15.73
C CYS A 320 -3.55 5.37 -16.21
N ARG A 321 -2.53 5.81 -15.46
CA ARG A 321 -1.13 5.40 -15.66
C ARG A 321 -1.04 3.88 -15.75
N ALA A 322 -0.09 3.39 -16.55
CA ALA A 322 0.10 1.96 -16.79
C ALA A 322 -1.21 1.26 -17.23
N ALA A 323 -1.94 1.93 -18.14
CA ALA A 323 -3.24 1.54 -18.69
C ALA A 323 -4.41 1.49 -17.68
N GLY A 324 -4.16 1.73 -16.39
CA GLY A 324 -5.19 1.81 -15.35
C GLY A 324 -5.91 0.50 -15.07
N ASP A 325 -5.30 -0.65 -15.40
CA ASP A 325 -5.86 -1.95 -15.07
C ASP A 325 -6.06 -2.09 -13.55
N ALA A 326 -7.18 -2.67 -13.10
CA ALA A 326 -7.47 -2.71 -11.67
C ALA A 326 -6.51 -3.65 -10.90
N ILE A 327 -6.27 -4.86 -11.43
CA ILE A 327 -5.33 -5.84 -10.87
C ILE A 327 -4.36 -6.31 -11.98
N VAL A 328 -3.06 -6.27 -11.70
CA VAL A 328 -2.00 -6.69 -12.62
C VAL A 328 -1.06 -7.69 -11.94
N PRO A 329 -1.37 -8.99 -11.98
CA PRO A 329 -0.41 -10.02 -11.60
C PRO A 329 0.57 -10.30 -12.74
N VAL A 330 1.87 -10.31 -12.43
CA VAL A 330 2.92 -10.64 -13.40
C VAL A 330 3.13 -12.13 -13.48
N MET A 331 3.07 -12.65 -14.70
CA MET A 331 3.11 -14.06 -15.01
C MET A 331 4.51 -14.57 -15.36
N SER A 332 5.42 -13.70 -15.80
CA SER A 332 6.80 -14.08 -16.14
C SER A 332 7.74 -12.87 -16.16
N ARG A 333 9.00 -13.09 -15.76
CA ARG A 333 10.13 -12.17 -15.98
C ARG A 333 11.35 -12.91 -16.53
N VAL A 334 12.28 -12.17 -17.16
CA VAL A 334 13.51 -12.74 -17.74
C VAL A 334 14.42 -13.33 -16.67
N GLU A 335 14.34 -12.75 -15.47
CA GLU A 335 15.15 -13.10 -14.31
C GLU A 335 14.66 -14.36 -13.60
N ASP A 336 13.43 -14.79 -13.86
CA ASP A 336 12.78 -15.90 -13.19
C ASP A 336 13.07 -17.24 -13.90
N SER A 337 12.92 -18.33 -13.15
CA SER A 337 13.27 -19.67 -13.63
C SER A 337 12.10 -20.42 -14.27
N GLY A 338 10.89 -19.86 -14.19
CA GLY A 338 9.65 -20.36 -14.77
C GLY A 338 8.54 -19.32 -14.70
N GLY A 339 7.33 -19.75 -15.03
CA GLY A 339 6.11 -18.97 -14.93
C GLY A 339 5.61 -18.85 -13.49
N HIS A 340 4.86 -17.78 -13.22
CA HIS A 340 4.25 -17.54 -11.91
C HIS A 340 2.83 -18.09 -11.83
N ASP A 341 2.41 -18.41 -10.60
CA ASP A 341 1.08 -18.88 -10.28
C ASP A 341 0.22 -17.78 -9.65
N VAL A 342 -1.00 -17.61 -10.15
CA VAL A 342 -1.98 -16.66 -9.63
C VAL A 342 -3.25 -17.36 -9.18
N TYR A 343 -3.63 -17.13 -7.93
CA TYR A 343 -4.86 -17.67 -7.35
C TYR A 343 -5.72 -16.55 -6.77
N MET A 344 -6.96 -16.44 -7.23
CA MET A 344 -7.89 -15.44 -6.69
C MET A 344 -9.23 -16.04 -6.27
N ALA A 345 -9.72 -15.63 -5.10
CA ALA A 345 -10.97 -16.11 -4.54
C ALA A 345 -11.77 -14.98 -3.91
N ASN A 346 -13.06 -14.84 -4.25
CA ASN A 346 -13.97 -13.89 -3.61
C ASN A 346 -13.48 -12.44 -3.71
N VAL A 347 -13.29 -11.98 -4.94
CA VAL A 347 -12.85 -10.61 -5.23
C VAL A 347 -13.95 -9.87 -5.99
N SER A 348 -14.24 -8.65 -5.57
CA SER A 348 -15.19 -7.77 -6.27
C SER A 348 -14.44 -6.60 -6.90
N ILE A 349 -14.58 -6.45 -8.21
CA ILE A 349 -13.84 -5.49 -9.02
C ILE A 349 -14.81 -4.55 -9.72
N SER A 350 -14.59 -3.24 -9.55
CA SER A 350 -15.08 -2.18 -10.43
C SER A 350 -13.91 -1.66 -11.23
N ASN A 351 -14.06 -1.37 -12.52
CA ASN A 351 -12.94 -0.87 -13.33
C ASN A 351 -13.37 0.18 -14.37
N VAL A 352 -12.63 1.28 -14.45
CA VAL A 352 -12.77 2.32 -15.48
C VAL A 352 -11.59 2.31 -16.47
N GLY A 353 -10.46 1.72 -16.07
CA GLY A 353 -9.27 1.59 -16.92
C GLY A 353 -9.38 0.43 -17.92
N ASN A 354 -8.26 0.01 -18.49
CA ASN A 354 -8.24 -0.90 -19.63
C ASN A 354 -8.83 -2.30 -19.32
N TYR A 355 -8.33 -3.00 -18.29
CA TYR A 355 -8.83 -4.31 -17.85
C TYR A 355 -9.18 -4.36 -16.35
N GLY A 356 -10.19 -5.16 -15.99
CA GLY A 356 -10.43 -5.54 -14.60
C GLY A 356 -9.27 -6.37 -14.03
N VAL A 357 -8.77 -7.34 -14.82
CA VAL A 357 -7.56 -8.11 -14.51
C VAL A 357 -6.69 -8.20 -15.75
N TRP A 358 -5.42 -7.83 -15.64
CA TRP A 358 -4.44 -7.98 -16.72
C TRP A 358 -3.29 -8.88 -16.29
N PHE A 359 -3.22 -10.07 -16.88
CA PHE A 359 -2.10 -10.99 -16.71
C PHE A 359 -0.92 -10.51 -17.56
N GLY A 360 0.04 -9.86 -16.92
CA GLY A 360 1.15 -9.19 -17.60
C GLY A 360 2.44 -10.00 -17.62
N GLU A 361 3.24 -9.84 -18.67
CA GLU A 361 4.70 -10.00 -18.60
C GLU A 361 5.35 -8.63 -18.36
N SER A 362 6.27 -8.51 -17.38
CA SER A 362 6.98 -7.24 -17.16
C SER A 362 8.17 -7.06 -18.11
N SER A 363 8.80 -8.17 -18.47
CA SER A 363 10.04 -8.25 -19.27
C SER A 363 10.30 -9.65 -19.83
N GLY A 364 9.69 -10.69 -19.26
CA GLY A 364 9.89 -12.10 -19.59
C GLY A 364 9.21 -12.57 -20.87
N THR A 365 9.10 -13.88 -21.01
CA THR A 365 8.27 -14.51 -22.03
C THR A 365 7.61 -15.70 -21.38
N CYS A 366 6.28 -15.69 -21.34
CA CYS A 366 5.56 -16.81 -20.78
C CYS A 366 5.87 -18.10 -21.55
N ASP A 367 6.15 -19.18 -20.81
CA ASP A 367 6.63 -20.45 -21.34
C ASP A 367 5.59 -21.58 -21.23
N ASN A 368 4.38 -21.23 -20.80
CA ASN A 368 3.23 -22.10 -20.51
C ASN A 368 3.37 -22.89 -19.19
N SER A 369 4.32 -22.55 -18.32
CA SER A 369 4.34 -23.07 -16.95
C SER A 369 3.53 -22.22 -15.97
N GLU A 370 3.02 -21.08 -16.42
CA GLU A 370 2.17 -20.18 -15.63
C GLU A 370 0.77 -20.76 -15.39
N THR A 371 0.22 -20.52 -14.19
CA THR A 371 -1.16 -20.93 -13.83
C THR A 371 -2.00 -19.73 -13.41
N ALA A 372 -3.28 -19.68 -13.82
CA ALA A 372 -4.26 -18.74 -13.29
C ALA A 372 -5.55 -19.47 -12.89
N ILE A 373 -5.85 -19.52 -11.58
CA ILE A 373 -7.09 -20.12 -11.05
C ILE A 373 -7.89 -19.08 -10.28
N LEU A 374 -9.04 -18.70 -10.82
CA LEU A 374 -9.89 -17.65 -10.28
C LEU A 374 -11.27 -18.21 -9.97
N ARG A 375 -11.79 -17.89 -8.78
CA ARG A 375 -13.10 -18.33 -8.29
C ARG A 375 -13.85 -17.21 -7.60
N ASN A 376 -15.16 -17.19 -7.76
CA ASN A 376 -16.04 -16.25 -7.07
C ASN A 376 -15.66 -14.79 -7.35
N ILE A 377 -15.52 -14.42 -8.61
CA ILE A 377 -15.10 -13.07 -9.01
C ILE A 377 -16.28 -12.29 -9.59
N ILE A 378 -16.51 -11.08 -9.08
CA ILE A 378 -17.37 -10.09 -9.75
C ILE A 378 -16.47 -9.10 -10.48
N ILE A 379 -16.72 -8.90 -11.77
CA ILE A 379 -16.12 -7.82 -12.55
C ILE A 379 -17.22 -6.97 -13.15
N ARG A 380 -17.27 -5.73 -12.71
CA ARG A 380 -18.09 -4.66 -13.27
C ARG A 380 -17.17 -3.68 -13.97
N SER A 381 -17.47 -3.38 -15.22
CA SER A 381 -16.72 -2.39 -15.96
C SER A 381 -17.55 -1.11 -16.15
N ASP A 382 -17.06 0.01 -15.64
CA ASP A 382 -17.80 1.30 -15.61
C ASP A 382 -17.24 2.31 -16.64
N GLY A 383 -16.21 1.92 -17.41
CA GLY A 383 -15.67 2.70 -18.52
C GLY A 383 -16.18 2.24 -19.88
N VAL A 384 -16.08 3.11 -20.90
CA VAL A 384 -16.47 2.72 -22.27
C VAL A 384 -15.38 1.86 -22.90
N GLY A 385 -15.71 0.62 -23.25
CA GLY A 385 -14.80 -0.28 -23.96
C GLY A 385 -13.79 -0.98 -23.05
N THR A 386 -14.03 -0.98 -21.75
CA THR A 386 -13.22 -1.63 -20.73
C THR A 386 -13.43 -3.15 -20.73
N SER A 387 -12.32 -3.87 -20.76
CA SER A 387 -12.30 -5.32 -20.83
C SER A 387 -12.31 -5.96 -19.44
N THR A 388 -12.81 -7.19 -19.37
CA THR A 388 -12.93 -7.98 -18.14
C THR A 388 -11.55 -8.51 -17.75
N ILE A 389 -10.96 -9.32 -18.63
CA ILE A 389 -9.67 -9.98 -18.41
C ILE A 389 -8.86 -9.96 -19.70
N GLY A 390 -7.57 -9.67 -19.59
CA GLY A 390 -6.62 -9.71 -20.70
C GLY A 390 -5.30 -10.38 -20.31
N THR A 391 -4.52 -10.71 -21.33
CA THR A 391 -3.17 -11.25 -21.18
C THR A 391 -2.30 -10.85 -22.38
N ASN A 392 -1.02 -10.63 -22.14
CA ASN A 392 0.01 -10.68 -23.20
C ASN A 392 0.83 -11.97 -23.16
N CYS A 393 0.66 -12.78 -22.11
CA CYS A 393 1.18 -14.13 -22.05
C CYS A 393 0.27 -15.07 -22.85
N GLY A 394 0.48 -15.04 -24.17
CA GLY A 394 -0.08 -15.94 -25.20
C GLY A 394 -1.39 -16.65 -24.84
N ASP A 395 -1.41 -17.95 -25.05
CA ASP A 395 -2.21 -18.80 -24.19
C ASP A 395 -1.38 -18.91 -22.90
N LEU A 396 -1.77 -18.31 -21.74
CA LEU A 396 -1.33 -18.90 -20.46
C LEU A 396 -1.64 -20.39 -20.62
N GLY A 397 -0.80 -21.29 -20.12
CA GLY A 397 -0.96 -22.74 -20.37
C GLY A 397 -2.43 -23.16 -20.30
N THR A 398 -2.83 -24.26 -20.95
CA THR A 398 -4.24 -24.73 -21.10
C THR A 398 -5.14 -24.73 -19.84
N ASP A 399 -4.59 -24.32 -18.70
CA ASP A 399 -5.05 -24.15 -17.34
C ASP A 399 -5.40 -22.68 -16.97
N TRP A 400 -5.95 -21.88 -17.90
CA TRP A 400 -6.86 -20.80 -17.48
C TRP A 400 -8.07 -21.47 -16.84
N ASP A 401 -8.05 -21.56 -15.52
CA ASP A 401 -9.15 -22.15 -14.78
C ASP A 401 -9.96 -21.03 -14.16
N LEU A 402 -10.84 -20.47 -14.99
CA LEU A 402 -11.80 -19.44 -14.60
C LEU A 402 -13.17 -20.09 -14.39
N ASP A 403 -13.75 -19.91 -13.20
CA ASP A 403 -15.11 -20.37 -12.93
C ASP A 403 -15.75 -19.55 -11.80
N TYR A 404 -17.08 -19.54 -11.73
CA TYR A 404 -17.87 -18.77 -10.74
C TYR A 404 -17.68 -17.25 -10.88
N PHE A 405 -18.15 -16.69 -12.00
CA PHE A 405 -18.02 -15.27 -12.33
C PHE A 405 -19.37 -14.56 -12.45
N VAL A 406 -19.38 -13.26 -12.12
CA VAL A 406 -20.38 -12.31 -12.62
C VAL A 406 -19.65 -11.26 -13.43
N VAL A 407 -20.07 -11.08 -14.68
CA VAL A 407 -19.53 -10.07 -15.59
C VAL A 407 -20.63 -9.08 -15.94
N TYR A 408 -20.34 -7.79 -15.78
CA TYR A 408 -21.30 -6.72 -16.05
C TYR A 408 -20.65 -5.54 -16.77
N ASP A 409 -21.35 -5.04 -17.79
CA ASP A 409 -21.01 -3.82 -18.54
C ASP A 409 -19.59 -3.80 -19.14
N SER A 410 -19.07 -4.99 -19.47
CA SER A 410 -17.78 -5.17 -20.15
C SER A 410 -17.92 -5.38 -21.66
N SER A 411 -16.82 -5.19 -22.40
CA SER A 411 -16.70 -5.54 -23.81
C SER A 411 -16.74 -7.06 -24.05
N GLU A 412 -16.33 -7.88 -23.06
CA GLU A 412 -16.48 -9.33 -23.04
C GLU A 412 -17.70 -9.79 -22.22
N ASN A 413 -18.09 -11.04 -22.44
CA ASN A 413 -19.12 -11.75 -21.68
C ASN A 413 -18.64 -13.16 -21.33
N CYS A 414 -19.42 -13.87 -20.51
CA CYS A 414 -19.12 -15.24 -20.08
C CYS A 414 -18.77 -16.19 -21.25
N THR A 415 -19.48 -16.05 -22.38
CA THR A 415 -19.26 -16.91 -23.55
C THR A 415 -17.93 -16.60 -24.24
N SER A 416 -17.57 -15.32 -24.42
CA SER A 416 -16.30 -14.94 -25.04
C SER A 416 -15.10 -15.28 -24.16
N LEU A 417 -15.28 -15.32 -22.84
CA LEU A 417 -14.26 -15.73 -21.87
C LEU A 417 -14.18 -17.25 -21.69
N GLY A 418 -15.12 -18.02 -22.25
CA GLY A 418 -15.14 -19.49 -22.15
C GLY A 418 -15.43 -20.03 -20.74
N ILE A 419 -16.04 -19.23 -19.86
CA ILE A 419 -16.28 -19.57 -18.45
C ILE A 419 -17.58 -20.38 -18.31
N SER A 420 -17.52 -21.50 -17.59
CA SER A 420 -18.64 -22.44 -17.52
C SER A 420 -19.75 -22.01 -16.56
N THR A 421 -19.39 -21.63 -15.34
CA THR A 421 -20.27 -21.10 -14.30
C THR A 421 -20.07 -19.59 -14.26
N CYS A 422 -20.82 -18.87 -15.08
CA CYS A 422 -20.71 -17.43 -15.20
C CYS A 422 -22.06 -16.81 -15.53
N PHE A 423 -22.29 -15.59 -15.02
CA PHE A 423 -23.51 -14.84 -15.21
C PHE A 423 -23.23 -13.48 -15.84
N ASP A 424 -23.83 -13.25 -17.01
CA ASP A 424 -23.84 -11.94 -17.65
C ASP A 424 -25.01 -11.12 -17.08
N GLY A 425 -24.74 -10.17 -16.21
CA GLY A 425 -25.79 -9.37 -15.60
C GLY A 425 -25.34 -8.47 -14.46
N ASP A 426 -26.16 -7.46 -14.15
CA ASP A 426 -25.91 -6.52 -13.08
C ASP A 426 -25.76 -7.28 -11.74
N PRO A 427 -24.64 -7.12 -11.00
CA PRO A 427 -24.48 -7.75 -9.68
C PRO A 427 -25.44 -7.18 -8.63
N LEU A 428 -26.20 -6.13 -8.95
CA LEU A 428 -27.18 -5.49 -8.07
C LEU A 428 -26.57 -5.09 -6.74
N PHE A 429 -25.47 -4.33 -6.79
CA PHE A 429 -24.87 -3.73 -5.60
C PHE A 429 -25.85 -2.78 -4.90
N SER A 430 -25.80 -2.75 -3.57
CA SER A 430 -26.77 -2.05 -2.73
C SER A 430 -26.77 -0.54 -2.97
N THR A 431 -25.58 0.05 -3.13
CA THR A 431 -25.34 1.43 -3.53
C THR A 431 -24.12 1.45 -4.43
N PHE A 432 -24.25 1.97 -5.65
CA PHE A 432 -23.12 2.07 -6.56
C PHE A 432 -23.27 3.27 -7.49
N ASP A 433 -22.44 4.28 -7.25
CA ASP A 433 -22.32 5.53 -7.98
C ASP A 433 -20.86 5.98 -7.92
N LEU A 434 -20.06 5.40 -8.82
CA LEU A 434 -18.62 5.62 -8.89
C LEU A 434 -18.28 7.09 -9.14
N ALA A 435 -19.06 7.78 -9.99
CA ALA A 435 -18.83 9.19 -10.32
C ALA A 435 -18.93 10.14 -9.11
N ASN A 436 -19.63 9.71 -8.06
CA ASN A 436 -19.76 10.47 -6.81
C ASN A 436 -18.99 9.82 -5.66
N GLY A 437 -18.13 8.83 -5.93
CA GLY A 437 -17.35 8.14 -4.90
C GLY A 437 -18.20 7.36 -3.89
N VAL A 438 -19.42 6.92 -4.27
CA VAL A 438 -20.33 6.20 -3.38
C VAL A 438 -20.49 4.77 -3.89
N PHE A 439 -19.83 3.81 -3.24
CA PHE A 439 -19.95 2.40 -3.62
C PHE A 439 -19.97 1.49 -2.38
N ASP A 440 -20.81 0.46 -2.46
CA ASP A 440 -20.87 -0.66 -1.52
C ASP A 440 -21.18 -1.93 -2.33
N PHE A 441 -20.23 -2.85 -2.34
CA PHE A 441 -20.29 -4.10 -3.10
C PHE A 441 -21.18 -5.16 -2.44
N LEU A 442 -21.87 -4.83 -1.34
CA LEU A 442 -22.94 -5.67 -0.80
C LEU A 442 -24.02 -5.88 -1.87
N ILE A 443 -24.24 -7.13 -2.27
CA ILE A 443 -25.23 -7.49 -3.28
C ILE A 443 -26.66 -7.45 -2.73
N GLN A 444 -27.65 -7.30 -3.60
CA GLN A 444 -29.07 -7.35 -3.26
C GLN A 444 -29.69 -8.74 -3.49
N SER A 445 -30.89 -8.96 -2.94
CA SER A 445 -31.55 -10.27 -2.92
C SER A 445 -31.80 -10.93 -4.29
N GLY A 446 -31.80 -10.14 -5.36
CA GLY A 446 -32.02 -10.61 -6.74
C GLY A 446 -30.73 -10.75 -7.56
N SER A 447 -29.56 -10.55 -6.94
CA SER A 447 -28.27 -10.59 -7.63
C SER A 447 -28.01 -11.97 -8.22
N PRO A 448 -27.41 -12.06 -9.44
CA PRO A 448 -26.93 -13.33 -9.98
C PRO A 448 -25.74 -13.91 -9.19
N ALA A 449 -25.05 -13.07 -8.41
CA ALA A 449 -23.92 -13.51 -7.56
C ALA A 449 -24.36 -14.33 -6.35
N ARG A 450 -25.64 -14.26 -6.00
CA ARG A 450 -26.15 -14.77 -4.74
C ARG A 450 -26.33 -16.29 -4.75
N ASP A 451 -25.81 -16.98 -3.74
CA ASP A 451 -25.94 -18.42 -3.51
C ASP A 451 -25.44 -19.26 -4.71
N THR A 452 -24.50 -18.73 -5.51
CA THR A 452 -24.02 -19.34 -6.77
C THR A 452 -22.53 -19.59 -6.86
N GLY A 453 -21.77 -19.23 -5.82
CA GLY A 453 -20.32 -19.35 -5.76
C GLY A 453 -19.81 -20.75 -5.37
N LEU A 454 -18.51 -20.95 -5.57
CA LEU A 454 -17.77 -22.10 -5.04
C LEU A 454 -17.76 -22.03 -3.51
N ALA A 455 -18.11 -23.13 -2.86
CA ALA A 455 -18.29 -23.21 -1.41
C ALA A 455 -16.99 -22.93 -0.62
N ALA A 456 -17.14 -22.42 0.61
CA ALA A 456 -16.04 -22.16 1.53
C ALA A 456 -15.19 -23.40 1.80
N GLY A 457 -13.87 -23.21 1.88
CA GLY A 457 -12.89 -24.28 2.08
C GLY A 457 -12.61 -25.15 0.84
N GLN A 458 -13.30 -24.94 -0.28
CA GLN A 458 -12.92 -25.57 -1.55
C GLN A 458 -11.62 -24.96 -2.08
N ALA A 459 -10.83 -25.78 -2.77
CA ALA A 459 -9.51 -25.39 -3.27
C ALA A 459 -9.58 -24.43 -4.45
N VAL A 460 -8.65 -23.47 -4.47
CA VAL A 460 -8.36 -22.55 -5.57
C VAL A 460 -6.84 -22.55 -5.72
N GLY A 461 -6.32 -23.49 -6.51
CA GLY A 461 -4.88 -23.75 -6.56
C GLY A 461 -4.31 -24.18 -5.22
N THR A 462 -3.36 -23.42 -4.69
CA THR A 462 -2.74 -23.66 -3.37
C THR A 462 -3.46 -22.94 -2.22
N THR A 463 -4.49 -22.14 -2.51
CA THR A 463 -5.35 -21.50 -1.51
C THR A 463 -6.76 -22.12 -1.51
N THR A 464 -7.67 -21.54 -0.71
CA THR A 464 -9.08 -21.94 -0.62
C THR A 464 -10.00 -20.73 -0.62
N VAL A 465 -11.26 -20.96 -1.00
CA VAL A 465 -12.37 -20.04 -0.75
C VAL A 465 -12.43 -19.75 0.76
N PRO A 466 -12.28 -18.48 1.19
CA PRO A 466 -12.31 -18.13 2.61
C PRO A 466 -13.61 -18.52 3.32
N SER A 467 -13.55 -18.79 4.63
CA SER A 467 -14.73 -19.09 5.46
C SER A 467 -15.58 -17.86 5.76
N ASP A 468 -14.97 -16.69 5.72
CA ASP A 468 -15.58 -15.42 6.04
C ASP A 468 -15.48 -14.48 4.84
N ASP A 469 -16.39 -13.53 4.74
CA ASP A 469 -16.40 -12.50 3.70
C ASP A 469 -15.44 -11.35 4.04
N TYR A 470 -15.36 -10.36 3.15
CA TYR A 470 -14.56 -9.14 3.32
C TYR A 470 -14.79 -8.40 4.65
N ARG A 471 -15.99 -8.51 5.23
CA ARG A 471 -16.35 -7.86 6.50
C ARG A 471 -16.03 -8.74 7.72
N GLY A 472 -15.43 -9.91 7.50
CA GLY A 472 -15.19 -10.91 8.53
C GLY A 472 -16.47 -11.66 8.95
N LEU A 473 -17.48 -11.73 8.08
CA LEU A 473 -18.70 -12.49 8.34
C LEU A 473 -18.62 -13.89 7.75
N THR A 474 -18.98 -14.88 8.55
CA THR A 474 -19.04 -16.26 8.08
C THR A 474 -19.98 -16.40 6.90
N ARG A 475 -19.44 -16.97 5.81
CA ARG A 475 -20.18 -17.34 4.62
C ARG A 475 -21.04 -18.56 4.91
N ASP A 476 -22.20 -18.63 4.27
CA ASP A 476 -23.09 -19.75 4.47
C ASP A 476 -22.69 -20.95 3.58
N ALA A 477 -23.59 -21.94 3.45
CA ALA A 477 -23.28 -23.15 2.70
C ALA A 477 -23.25 -22.91 1.18
N ASP A 478 -24.03 -21.93 0.72
CA ASP A 478 -24.18 -21.52 -0.65
C ASP A 478 -23.50 -20.15 -0.80
N VAL A 479 -22.16 -20.15 -0.89
CA VAL A 479 -21.33 -18.94 -0.92
C VAL A 479 -21.73 -18.00 -2.06
N ASP A 480 -21.71 -16.70 -1.81
CA ASP A 480 -21.87 -15.70 -2.86
C ASP A 480 -20.59 -15.49 -3.69
N ILE A 481 -20.76 -15.23 -4.98
CA ILE A 481 -19.70 -14.74 -5.85
C ILE A 481 -19.30 -13.33 -5.41
N GLY A 482 -17.99 -13.06 -5.32
CA GLY A 482 -17.45 -11.78 -4.90
C GLY A 482 -17.06 -11.70 -3.42
N ALA A 483 -16.67 -10.49 -3.00
CA ALA A 483 -16.05 -10.23 -1.71
C ALA A 483 -17.04 -10.26 -0.52
N TYR A 484 -18.35 -10.10 -0.77
CA TYR A 484 -19.37 -9.99 0.27
C TYR A 484 -20.26 -11.22 0.31
N GLU A 485 -20.82 -11.50 1.49
CA GLU A 485 -21.92 -12.46 1.66
C GLU A 485 -23.25 -11.73 1.95
N TYR A 486 -24.29 -12.09 1.21
CA TYR A 486 -25.65 -11.60 1.35
C TYR A 486 -26.28 -12.13 2.63
N GLY A 487 -27.04 -11.28 3.32
CA GLY A 487 -27.81 -11.72 4.50
C GLY A 487 -26.97 -12.06 5.74
N ALA A 488 -25.64 -12.13 5.63
CA ALA A 488 -24.76 -12.22 6.78
C ALA A 488 -24.92 -10.97 7.67
N SER A 489 -25.27 -11.18 8.94
CA SER A 489 -25.52 -10.08 9.87
C SER A 489 -24.21 -9.37 10.23
N SER A 490 -24.00 -8.14 9.73
CA SER A 490 -22.77 -7.36 9.93
C SER A 490 -22.22 -7.40 11.36
N PRO A 491 -20.90 -7.54 11.57
CA PRO A 491 -20.30 -7.04 12.79
C PRO A 491 -20.44 -5.52 12.74
N THR A 492 -20.46 -4.88 13.91
CA THR A 492 -20.30 -3.42 13.95
C THR A 492 -18.99 -3.09 13.22
N PRO A 493 -18.97 -2.15 12.25
CA PRO A 493 -17.75 -1.80 11.54
C PRO A 493 -16.64 -1.57 12.55
N GLN A 494 -15.55 -2.33 12.44
CA GLN A 494 -14.32 -1.97 13.14
C GLN A 494 -13.94 -0.62 12.56
N ALA A 495 -13.95 0.42 13.40
CA ALA A 495 -13.72 1.79 12.95
C ALA A 495 -12.48 1.80 12.07
N ALA A 496 -12.63 2.27 10.83
CA ALA A 496 -11.50 2.60 10.00
C ALA A 496 -10.59 3.50 10.86
N PHE A 497 -9.35 3.07 11.04
CA PHE A 497 -8.35 3.88 11.68
C PHE A 497 -8.33 5.22 10.92
N SER A 498 -8.45 6.32 11.65
CA SER A 498 -8.49 7.66 11.06
C SER A 498 -7.08 8.05 10.59
N GLY A 499 -6.65 7.51 9.45
CA GLY A 499 -5.63 8.15 8.62
C GLY A 499 -6.11 9.53 8.19
N ILE A 500 -5.23 10.52 8.31
CA ILE A 500 -5.45 11.97 8.13
C ILE A 500 -6.89 12.45 8.47
N GLY A 501 -7.39 11.99 9.62
CA GLY A 501 -8.79 12.14 10.03
C GLY A 501 -8.96 12.55 11.49
N GLY A 502 -7.89 13.05 12.11
CA GLY A 502 -7.89 13.57 13.47
C GLY A 502 -8.75 14.84 13.59
N SER A 503 -10.02 14.64 13.98
CA SER A 503 -11.01 15.64 14.41
C SER A 503 -11.66 16.53 13.32
N GLY A 504 -12.77 16.04 12.77
CA GLY A 504 -13.85 16.92 12.31
C GLY A 504 -14.29 16.74 10.86
N TRP A 505 -14.87 15.59 10.53
CA TRP A 505 -15.57 15.42 9.25
C TRP A 505 -17.07 15.20 9.50
N THR A 506 -17.86 16.23 9.23
CA THR A 506 -19.29 16.08 8.93
C THR A 506 -19.47 16.59 7.51
N VAL A 507 -19.75 15.69 6.57
CA VAL A 507 -20.22 16.05 5.23
C VAL A 507 -21.66 16.53 5.38
N GLN A 508 -21.94 17.77 4.96
CA GLN A 508 -23.30 18.20 4.65
C GLN A 508 -23.56 18.03 3.17
#